data_AF-A0AAU9U2D0-F1
#
_entry.id   AF-A0AAU9U2D0-F1
#
_cell.length_a   1.000
_cell.length_b   1.000
_cell.length_c   1.000
_cell.angle_alpha   90.00
_cell.angle_beta   90.00
_cell.angle_gamma   90.00
#
_symmetry.space_group_name_H-M   'P 1'
#
loop_
_entity.id
_entity.type
_entity.pdbx_description
1 polymer ?
#
loop_
_entity_poly.entity_id
_entity_poly.type
_entity_poly.pdbx_seq_one_letter_code
_entity_poly.pdbx_strand_id
1 'polypeptide(L)'
;MDEALKALLNIQKDIAQQKKDMIDVKEKSKESINKNIEEKFDRIEAKTKQLEEKIEKQQKSTDFLEKKMRKKNIVFFGISESEKNYEELLNNILNIINEKMNIACLK
;
A
#
# COMPACT_ATOMS: atom_id res chain seq x y z
N MET A 1 49.15 32.80 -46.65
CA MET A 1 49.54 32.17 -45.37
C MET A 1 48.69 32.70 -44.20
N ASP A 2 48.39 34.00 -44.16
CA ASP A 2 47.58 34.62 -43.09
C ASP A 2 46.12 34.15 -43.00
N GLU A 3 45.44 33.89 -44.13
CA GLU A 3 44.04 33.45 -44.11
C GLU A 3 43.86 32.05 -43.50
N ALA A 4 44.81 31.14 -43.78
CA ALA A 4 44.80 29.80 -43.19
C ALA A 4 45.01 29.85 -41.67
N LEU A 5 45.90 30.73 -41.19
CA LEU A 5 46.13 30.92 -39.76
C LEU A 5 44.90 31.52 -39.07
N LYS A 6 44.25 32.49 -39.71
CA LYS A 6 43.02 33.13 -39.23
C LYS A 6 41.84 32.14 -39.17
N ALA A 7 41.72 31.27 -40.17
CA ALA A 7 40.73 30.20 -40.19
C ALA A 7 40.95 29.19 -39.04
N LEU A 8 42.20 28.77 -38.81
CA LEU A 8 42.55 27.88 -37.69
C LEU A 8 42.25 28.50 -36.32
N LEU A 9 42.53 29.79 -36.14
CA LEU A 9 42.20 30.52 -34.90
C LEU A 9 40.68 30.60 -34.65
N ASN A 10 39.88 30.78 -35.71
CA ASN A 10 38.42 30.78 -35.59
C ASN A 10 37.90 29.39 -35.23
N ILE A 11 38.39 28.34 -35.89
CA ILE A 11 38.05 26.95 -35.56
C ILE A 11 38.39 26.64 -34.10
N GLN A 12 39.55 27.09 -33.61
CA GLN A 12 39.94 26.87 -32.21
C GLN A 12 38.97 27.55 -31.23
N LYS A 13 38.49 28.76 -31.54
CA LYS A 13 37.48 29.48 -30.75
C LYS A 13 36.14 28.76 -30.78
N ASP A 14 35.70 28.31 -31.95
CA ASP A 14 34.43 27.58 -32.11
C ASP A 14 34.45 26.25 -31.33
N ILE A 15 35.56 25.52 -31.38
CA ILE A 15 35.73 24.28 -30.59
C ILE A 15 35.68 24.59 -29.08
N ALA A 16 36.31 25.67 -28.63
CA ALA A 16 36.28 26.07 -27.22
C ALA A 16 34.85 26.45 -26.78
N GLN A 17 34.11 27.17 -27.64
CA GLN A 17 32.73 27.54 -27.37
C GLN A 17 31.82 26.31 -27.34
N GLN A 18 31.93 25.40 -28.32
CA GLN A 18 31.15 24.15 -28.36
C GLN A 18 31.39 23.28 -27.13
N LYS A 19 32.64 23.18 -26.64
CA LYS A 19 32.95 22.47 -25.40
C LYS A 19 32.23 23.08 -24.20
N LYS A 20 32.20 24.41 -24.11
CA LYS A 20 31.52 25.13 -23.03
C LYS A 20 30.00 24.90 -23.09
N ASP A 21 29.41 25.03 -24.28
CA ASP A 21 27.97 24.82 -24.48
C ASP A 21 27.57 23.37 -24.17
N MET A 22 28.40 22.39 -24.53
CA MET A 22 28.17 20.97 -24.22
C MET A 22 28.19 20.71 -22.71
N ILE A 23 29.10 21.34 -21.96
CA ILE A 23 29.15 21.23 -20.50
C ILE A 23 27.90 21.85 -19.87
N ASP A 24 27.48 23.04 -20.33
CA ASP A 24 26.29 23.73 -19.82
C ASP A 24 25.01 22.93 -20.09
N VAL A 25 24.85 22.38 -21.29
CA VAL A 25 23.72 21.49 -21.64
C VAL A 25 23.72 20.24 -20.77
N LYS A 26 24.89 19.65 -20.50
CA LYS A 26 25.01 18.46 -19.65
C LYS A 26 24.57 18.74 -18.21
N GLU A 27 25.02 19.84 -17.63
CA GLU A 27 24.65 20.22 -16.25
C GLU A 27 23.15 20.55 -16.17
N LYS A 28 22.62 21.36 -17.08
CA LYS A 28 21.17 21.65 -17.13
C LYS A 28 20.32 20.40 -17.31
N SER A 29 20.75 19.46 -18.15
CA SER A 29 20.05 18.20 -18.34
C SER A 29 20.06 17.36 -17.05
N LYS A 30 21.20 17.30 -16.36
CA LYS A 30 21.33 16.58 -15.08
C LYS A 30 20.44 17.19 -14.00
N GLU A 31 20.44 18.51 -13.85
CA GLU A 31 19.58 19.23 -12.92
C GLU A 31 18.09 18.99 -13.24
N SER A 32 17.70 19.09 -14.50
CA SER A 32 16.31 18.84 -14.92
C SER A 32 15.87 17.40 -14.66
N ILE A 33 16.74 16.42 -14.89
CA ILE A 33 16.46 15.01 -14.61
C ILE A 33 16.30 14.80 -13.11
N ASN A 34 17.22 15.32 -12.30
CA ASN A 34 17.17 15.19 -10.84
C ASN A 34 15.89 15.82 -10.27
N LYS A 35 15.56 17.03 -10.69
CA LYS A 35 14.32 17.69 -10.27
C LYS A 35 13.07 16.88 -10.64
N ASN A 36 13.02 16.33 -11.85
CA ASN A 36 11.90 15.49 -12.28
C ASN A 36 11.77 14.21 -11.43
N ILE A 37 12.91 13.64 -11.05
CA ILE A 37 12.98 12.45 -10.21
C ILE A 37 12.51 12.77 -8.78
N GLU A 38 13.00 13.87 -8.19
CA GLU A 38 12.57 14.34 -6.86
C GLU A 38 11.06 14.57 -6.80
N GLU A 39 10.49 15.31 -7.76
CA GLU A 39 9.05 15.57 -7.83
C GLU A 39 8.22 14.26 -7.94
N LYS A 40 8.75 13.25 -8.65
CA LYS A 40 8.10 11.94 -8.74
C LYS A 40 8.16 11.18 -7.41
N PHE A 41 9.29 11.23 -6.71
CA PHE A 41 9.43 10.61 -5.39
C PHE A 41 8.49 11.25 -4.37
N ASP A 42 8.43 12.58 -4.31
CA ASP A 42 7.51 13.31 -3.43
C ASP A 42 6.05 12.91 -3.69
N ARG A 43 5.68 12.80 -4.97
CA ARG A 43 4.33 12.37 -5.36
C ARG A 43 4.04 10.93 -4.96
N ILE A 44 5.02 10.04 -5.05
CA ILE A 44 4.89 8.65 -4.63
C ILE A 44 4.74 8.60 -3.11
N GLU A 45 5.58 9.29 -2.35
CA GLU A 45 5.53 9.33 -0.89
C GLU A 45 4.17 9.83 -0.39
N ALA A 46 3.67 10.94 -0.95
CA ALA A 46 2.36 11.47 -0.61
C ALA A 46 1.23 10.48 -0.88
N LYS A 47 1.28 9.76 -2.01
CA LYS A 47 0.30 8.71 -2.33
C LYS A 47 0.40 7.51 -1.39
N THR A 48 1.61 7.08 -1.05
CA THR A 48 1.85 5.97 -0.13
C THR A 48 1.22 6.28 1.23
N LYS A 49 1.48 7.47 1.78
CA LYS A 49 0.88 7.91 3.05
C LYS A 49 -0.65 7.91 3.00
N GLN A 50 -1.24 8.41 1.92
CA GLN A 50 -2.70 8.37 1.74
C GLN A 50 -3.26 6.95 1.65
N LEU A 51 -2.52 6.01 1.07
CA LEU A 51 -2.92 4.61 1.00
C LEU A 51 -2.83 3.93 2.38
N GLU A 52 -1.78 4.20 3.14
CA GLU A 52 -1.63 3.70 4.52
C GLU A 52 -2.79 4.16 5.40
N GLU A 53 -3.13 5.45 5.37
CA GLU A 53 -4.28 6.00 6.11
C GLU A 53 -5.61 5.33 5.71
N LYS A 54 -5.80 5.06 4.41
CA LYS A 54 -6.99 4.34 3.91
C LYS A 54 -7.04 2.90 4.41
N ILE A 55 -5.92 2.19 4.39
CA ILE A 55 -5.82 0.81 4.87
C ILE A 55 -6.14 0.77 6.37
N GLU A 56 -5.58 1.67 7.17
CA GLU A 56 -5.85 1.72 8.61
C GLU A 56 -7.35 1.97 8.88
N LYS A 57 -7.97 2.89 8.14
CA LYS A 57 -9.41 3.15 8.26
C LYS A 57 -10.25 1.93 7.86
N GLN A 58 -9.87 1.24 6.80
CA GLN A 58 -10.55 0.02 6.37
C GLN A 58 -10.43 -1.09 7.43
N GLN A 59 -9.24 -1.30 8.00
CA GLN A 59 -9.03 -2.28 9.06
C GLN A 59 -9.94 -2.00 10.26
N LYS A 60 -9.97 -0.76 10.75
CA LYS A 60 -10.86 -0.37 11.87
C LYS A 60 -12.33 -0.63 11.56
N SER A 61 -12.76 -0.37 10.32
CA SER A 61 -14.12 -0.65 9.88
C SER A 61 -14.43 -2.14 9.86
N THR A 62 -13.50 -2.96 9.35
CA THR A 62 -13.62 -4.43 9.34
C THR A 62 -13.70 -4.97 10.76
N ASP A 63 -12.81 -4.56 11.65
CA ASP A 63 -12.81 -4.98 13.05
C ASP A 63 -14.12 -4.63 13.75
N PHE A 64 -14.67 -3.44 13.46
CA PHE A 64 -15.96 -3.02 13.99
C PHE A 64 -17.10 -3.92 13.48
N LEU A 65 -17.12 -4.23 12.18
CA LEU A 65 -18.12 -5.11 11.59
C LEU A 65 -18.02 -6.53 12.15
N GLU A 66 -16.81 -7.08 12.28
CA GLU A 66 -16.60 -8.40 12.89
C GLU A 66 -17.11 -8.44 14.33
N LYS A 67 -16.78 -7.43 15.14
CA LYS A 67 -17.29 -7.30 16.51
C LYS A 67 -18.81 -7.22 16.53
N LYS A 68 -19.41 -6.45 15.62
CA LYS A 68 -20.86 -6.30 15.54
C LYS A 68 -21.55 -7.62 15.15
N MET A 69 -20.98 -8.37 14.21
CA MET A 69 -21.48 -9.69 13.81
C MET A 69 -21.37 -10.70 14.94
N ARG A 70 -20.22 -10.75 15.62
CA ARG A 70 -19.98 -11.68 16.74
C ARG A 70 -20.69 -11.30 18.03
N LYS A 71 -21.24 -10.08 18.15
CA LYS A 71 -21.89 -9.59 19.39
C LYS A 71 -23.02 -10.49 19.90
N LYS A 72 -23.69 -11.22 19.00
CA LYS A 72 -24.78 -12.15 19.35
C LYS A 72 -24.34 -13.63 19.37
N ASN A 73 -23.08 -13.90 19.07
CA ASN A 73 -22.58 -15.26 19.05
C ASN A 73 -22.31 -15.72 20.49
N ILE A 74 -22.69 -16.95 20.78
CA ILE A 74 -22.37 -17.64 22.04
C ILE A 74 -21.36 -18.71 21.70
N VAL A 75 -20.26 -18.78 22.46
CA VAL A 75 -19.22 -19.78 22.28
C VAL A 75 -19.27 -20.73 23.46
N PHE A 76 -19.42 -22.02 23.17
CA PHE A 76 -19.42 -23.07 24.17
C PHE A 76 -18.05 -23.75 24.19
N PHE A 77 -17.48 -23.92 25.38
CA PHE A 77 -16.21 -24.61 25.59
C PHE A 77 -16.44 -25.89 26.39
N GLY A 78 -15.64 -26.92 26.12
CA GLY A 78 -15.70 -28.19 26.87
C GLY A 78 -16.87 -29.10 26.49
N ILE A 79 -17.45 -28.93 25.30
CA ILE A 79 -18.42 -29.87 24.74
C ILE A 79 -17.68 -31.05 24.13
N SER A 80 -18.15 -32.27 24.42
CA SER A 80 -17.60 -33.48 23.81
C SER A 80 -18.09 -33.61 22.36
N GLU A 81 -17.16 -33.63 21.41
CA GLU A 81 -17.45 -33.78 19.97
C GLU A 81 -17.75 -35.25 19.63
N SER A 82 -18.99 -35.67 19.88
CA SER A 82 -19.45 -37.04 19.59
C SER A 82 -20.44 -37.12 18.42
N GLU A 83 -20.82 -35.96 17.87
CA GLU A 83 -21.85 -35.79 16.87
C GLU A 83 -21.33 -36.06 15.46
N LYS A 84 -22.12 -36.78 14.65
CA LYS A 84 -21.75 -37.17 13.28
C LYS A 84 -22.30 -36.24 12.22
N ASN A 85 -23.31 -35.44 12.57
CA ASN A 85 -23.99 -34.53 11.66
C ASN A 85 -24.45 -33.26 12.39
N TYR A 86 -24.81 -32.25 11.61
CA TYR A 86 -25.24 -30.96 12.12
C TYR A 86 -26.49 -31.04 13.02
N GLU A 87 -27.40 -31.96 12.73
CA GLU A 87 -28.65 -32.08 13.48
C GLU A 87 -28.43 -32.67 14.88
N GLU A 88 -27.53 -33.64 15.02
CA GLU A 88 -27.08 -34.16 16.31
C GLU A 88 -26.43 -33.05 17.15
N LEU A 89 -25.54 -32.24 16.54
CA LEU A 89 -24.92 -31.11 17.22
C LEU A 89 -25.96 -30.08 17.67
N LEU A 90 -26.90 -29.73 16.81
CA LEU A 90 -27.98 -28.80 17.13
C LEU A 90 -28.81 -29.30 18.33
N ASN A 91 -29.19 -30.58 18.31
CA ASN A 91 -29.95 -31.17 19.41
C ASN A 91 -29.13 -31.20 20.72
N ASN A 92 -27.83 -31.49 20.66
CA ASN A 92 -26.96 -31.46 21.84
C ASN A 92 -26.87 -30.04 22.44
N ILE A 93 -26.64 -29.03 21.60
CA ILE A 93 -26.61 -27.63 22.04
C ILE A 93 -27.96 -27.19 22.63
N LEU A 94 -29.09 -27.55 22.00
CA LEU A 94 -30.42 -27.25 22.52
C LEU A 94 -30.66 -27.89 23.89
N ASN A 95 -30.24 -29.14 24.08
CA ASN A 95 -30.35 -29.83 25.36
C ASN A 95 -29.50 -29.15 26.43
N ILE A 96 -28.27 -28.74 26.12
CA ILE A 96 -27.41 -28.00 27.06
C ILE A 96 -28.09 -26.68 27.48
N ILE A 97 -28.64 -25.92 26.54
CA ILE A 97 -29.31 -24.65 26.83
C ILE A 97 -30.57 -24.89 27.68
N ASN A 98 -31.42 -25.85 27.30
CA ASN A 98 -32.67 -26.14 27.99
C ASN A 98 -32.43 -26.70 29.41
N GLU A 99 -31.50 -27.65 29.56
CA GLU A 99 -31.32 -28.38 30.83
C GLU A 99 -30.32 -27.70 31.77
N LYS A 100 -29.21 -27.16 31.26
CA LYS A 100 -28.15 -26.58 32.09
C LYS A 100 -28.31 -25.08 32.30
N MET A 101 -28.84 -24.37 31.31
CA MET A 101 -29.07 -22.92 31.42
C MET A 101 -30.51 -22.58 31.82
N ASN A 102 -31.43 -23.56 31.80
CA ASN A 102 -32.85 -23.40 32.13
C ASN A 102 -33.55 -22.32 31.30
N ILE A 103 -33.18 -22.23 30.02
CA ILE A 103 -33.78 -21.32 29.04
C ILE A 103 -34.61 -22.16 28.08
N ALA A 104 -35.91 -21.88 27.96
CA ALA A 104 -36.77 -22.59 27.02
C ALA A 104 -36.47 -22.18 25.57
N CYS A 105 -35.71 -23.03 24.87
CA CYS A 105 -35.42 -22.93 23.45
C CYS A 105 -36.12 -24.06 22.69
N LEU A 106 -37.00 -23.67 21.76
CA LEU A 106 -37.66 -24.57 20.81
C LEU A 106 -36.84 -24.63 19.51
N LYS A 107 -36.85 -25.81 18.88
CA LYS A 107 -36.18 -26.06 17.60
C LYS A 107 -36.92 -25.40 16.44
#